data_AF-A0A5M8QBV8-F1
#
_entry.id   AF-A0A5M8QBV8-F1
#
_cell.length_a   1.000
_cell.length_b   1.000
_cell.length_c   1.000
_cell.angle_alpha   90.00
_cell.angle_beta   90.00
_cell.angle_gamma   90.00
#
_symmetry.space_group_name_H-M   'P 1'
#
loop_
_entity.id
_entity.type
_entity.pdbx_description
1 polymer ?
#
loop_
_entity_poly.entity_id
_entity_poly.type
_entity_poly.pdbx_seq_one_letter_code
_entity_poly.pdbx_strand_id
1 'polypeptide(L)'
;MRKTLLLQDYISPKDPLEEIHSSLDSIQKQLLQELSNKQEILEEKNMEIMELKCALAGQKQLVEELKEKVASVEKNNEGNKQLNKKLISEIVRKQQDIEWYKRTYEKRSFLGTIKEKVLKRLF
;
A
#
# COMPACT_ATOMS: atom_id res chain seq x y z
N MET A 1 78.89 61.92 -16.72
CA MET A 1 79.23 60.71 -15.93
C MET A 1 78.76 60.88 -14.49
N ARG A 2 78.35 59.78 -13.84
CA ARG A 2 77.79 59.59 -12.47
C ARG A 2 76.26 59.41 -12.52
N LYS A 3 75.81 58.17 -12.78
CA LYS A 3 75.59 57.04 -11.84
C LYS A 3 74.30 57.20 -11.04
N THR A 4 73.25 56.57 -11.58
CA THR A 4 72.36 55.61 -10.90
C THR A 4 72.21 55.75 -9.38
N LEU A 5 71.02 56.17 -8.96
CA LEU A 5 70.37 55.63 -7.76
C LEU A 5 69.01 55.09 -8.20
N LEU A 6 69.02 53.84 -8.63
CA LEU A 6 67.84 52.99 -8.58
C LEU A 6 67.47 52.91 -7.10
N LEU A 7 66.41 53.61 -6.71
CA LEU A 7 65.63 53.25 -5.54
C LEU A 7 65.03 51.89 -5.87
N GLN A 8 65.80 50.86 -5.56
CA GLN A 8 65.35 49.50 -5.55
C GLN A 8 64.30 49.42 -4.45
N ASP A 9 63.04 49.26 -4.87
CA ASP A 9 61.93 48.95 -4.00
C ASP A 9 62.37 47.82 -3.06
N TYR A 10 62.63 48.18 -1.81
CA TYR A 10 62.83 47.22 -0.73
C TYR A 10 61.47 46.58 -0.49
N ILE A 11 61.16 45.56 -1.29
CA ILE A 11 60.17 44.57 -0.94
C ILE A 11 60.75 43.87 0.28
N SER A 12 60.38 44.35 1.46
CA SER A 12 60.61 43.63 2.71
C SER A 12 60.03 42.22 2.50
N PRO A 13 60.83 41.14 2.62
CA PRO A 13 60.25 39.80 2.60
C PRO A 13 59.24 39.76 3.74
N LYS A 14 57.97 39.50 3.41
CA LYS A 14 56.96 39.21 4.44
C LYS A 14 57.52 38.09 5.29
N ASP A 15 57.38 38.22 6.60
CA ASP A 15 57.87 37.21 7.53
C ASP A 15 57.20 35.87 7.16
N PRO A 16 57.94 34.84 6.74
CA PRO A 16 57.36 33.56 6.34
C PRO A 16 56.51 32.95 7.46
N LEU A 17 56.77 33.32 8.71
CA LEU A 17 55.95 32.94 9.86
C LEU A 17 54.56 33.57 9.82
N GLU A 18 54.45 34.84 9.41
CA GLU A 18 53.18 35.56 9.28
C GLU A 18 52.32 35.01 8.13
N GLU A 19 52.96 34.60 7.03
CA GLU A 19 52.27 33.92 5.92
C GLU A 19 51.75 32.54 6.33
N ILE A 20 52.54 31.78 7.10
CA ILE A 20 52.12 30.48 7.66
C ILE A 20 50.93 30.67 8.62
N HIS A 21 50.99 31.66 9.50
CA HIS A 21 49.88 31.97 10.42
C HIS A 21 48.60 32.37 9.66
N SER A 22 48.71 33.25 8.66
CA SER A 22 47.57 33.64 7.84
C SER A 22 46.95 32.48 7.07
N SER A 23 47.79 31.56 6.56
CA SER A 23 47.36 30.34 5.89
C SER A 23 46.64 29.38 6.85
N LEU A 24 47.20 29.16 8.04
CA LEU A 24 46.58 28.32 9.09
C LEU A 24 45.24 28.88 9.55
N ASP A 25 45.13 30.20 9.75
CA ASP A 25 43.88 30.85 10.11
C ASP A 25 42.82 30.72 9.00
N SER A 26 43.25 30.80 7.73
CA SER A 26 42.37 30.62 6.58
C SER A 26 41.86 29.19 6.49
N ILE A 27 42.74 28.20 6.71
CA ILE A 27 42.39 26.77 6.76
C ILE A 27 41.42 26.52 7.93
N GLN A 28 41.71 27.07 9.12
CA GLN A 28 40.84 26.91 10.28
C GLN A 28 39.44 27.47 10.01
N LYS A 29 39.32 28.65 9.41
CA LYS A 29 38.04 29.24 9.03
C LYS A 29 37.28 28.37 8.02
N GLN A 30 37.97 27.84 7.02
CA GLN A 30 37.36 26.93 6.04
C GLN A 30 36.85 25.65 6.70
N LEU A 31 37.64 25.04 7.59
CA LEU A 31 37.24 23.84 8.31
C LEU A 31 36.04 24.09 9.22
N LEU A 32 35.99 25.22 9.93
CA LEU A 32 34.84 25.59 10.76
C LEU A 32 33.58 25.82 9.91
N GLN A 33 33.72 26.48 8.76
CA GLN A 33 32.61 26.68 7.83
C GLN A 33 32.10 25.34 7.27
N GLU A 34 32.99 24.46 6.84
CA GLU A 34 32.62 23.13 6.36
C GLU A 34 31.92 22.30 7.43
N LEU A 35 32.40 22.38 8.68
CA LEU A 35 31.79 21.67 9.80
C LEU A 35 30.37 22.18 10.06
N SER A 36 30.18 23.50 10.07
CA SER A 36 28.86 24.13 10.18
C SER A 36 27.92 23.67 9.08
N ASN A 37 28.35 23.76 7.82
CA ASN A 37 27.53 23.35 6.67
C ASN A 37 27.16 21.85 6.73
N LYS A 38 28.11 21.00 7.11
CA LYS A 38 27.86 19.54 7.26
C LYS A 38 26.88 19.27 8.40
N GLN A 39 26.94 20.03 9.49
CA GLN A 39 26.01 19.91 10.61
C GLN A 39 24.59 20.28 10.19
N GLU A 40 24.42 21.38 9.43
CA GLU A 40 23.11 21.80 8.90
C GLU A 40 22.51 20.74 7.97
N ILE A 41 23.30 20.21 7.03
CA ILE A 41 22.84 19.13 6.14
C ILE A 41 22.43 17.89 6.93
N LEU A 42 23.17 17.55 7.99
CA LEU A 42 22.88 16.40 8.82
C LEU A 42 21.55 16.59 9.60
N GLU A 43 21.29 17.81 10.07
CA GLU A 43 20.02 18.19 10.71
C GLU A 43 18.85 18.02 9.73
N GLU A 44 18.97 18.57 8.51
CA GLU A 44 17.96 18.45 7.45
C GLU A 44 17.69 16.99 7.09
N LYS A 45 18.74 16.19 6.93
CA LYS A 45 18.62 14.76 6.62
C LYS A 45 17.96 13.97 7.75
N ASN A 46 18.24 14.32 9.01
CA ASN A 46 17.58 13.70 10.15
C ASN A 46 16.08 14.01 10.18
N MET A 47 15.69 15.25 9.85
CA MET A 47 14.30 15.63 9.71
C MET A 47 13.60 14.84 8.59
N GLU A 48 14.22 14.76 7.41
CA GLU A 48 13.70 13.98 6.28
C GLU A 48 13.54 12.48 6.65
N ILE A 49 14.51 11.90 7.34
CA ILE A 49 14.44 10.51 7.82
C ILE A 49 13.27 10.34 8.81
N MET A 50 13.04 11.30 9.69
CA MET A 50 11.93 11.24 10.65
C MET A 50 10.58 11.29 9.94
N GLU A 51 10.41 12.17 8.95
CA GLU A 51 9.21 12.26 8.13
C GLU A 51 8.94 10.96 7.36
N LEU A 52 9.97 10.41 6.71
CA LEU A 52 9.88 9.15 5.98
C LEU A 52 9.52 7.98 6.91
N LYS A 53 10.04 7.94 8.13
CA LYS A 53 9.69 6.92 9.13
C LYS A 53 8.22 7.03 9.54
N CYS A 54 7.72 8.25 9.77
CA CYS A 54 6.30 8.48 10.08
C CYS A 54 5.40 8.06 8.92
N ALA A 55 5.74 8.45 7.68
CA ALA A 55 4.99 8.06 6.50
C ALA A 55 4.97 6.53 6.30
N LEU A 56 6.12 5.87 6.48
CA LEU A 56 6.24 4.42 6.40
C LEU A 56 5.39 3.72 7.46
N ALA A 57 5.36 4.23 8.70
CA ALA A 57 4.55 3.68 9.77
C ALA A 57 3.05 3.79 9.43
N GLY A 58 2.60 4.94 8.93
CA GLY A 58 1.22 5.13 8.49
C GLY A 58 0.82 4.20 7.34
N GLN A 59 1.70 4.02 6.34
CA GLN A 59 1.46 3.10 5.24
C GLN A 59 1.39 1.63 5.71
N LYS A 60 2.25 1.22 6.65
CA LYS A 60 2.21 -0.13 7.23
C LYS A 60 0.89 -0.39 7.94
N GLN A 61 0.39 0.58 8.70
CA GLN A 61 -0.91 0.47 9.35
C GLN A 61 -2.03 0.29 8.32
N LEU A 62 -2.06 1.14 7.27
CA LEU A 62 -3.07 1.05 6.22
C LEU A 62 -3.04 -0.31 5.50
N VAL A 63 -1.85 -0.84 5.22
CA VAL A 63 -1.69 -2.17 4.62
C VAL A 63 -2.28 -3.26 5.51
N GLU A 64 -2.06 -3.18 6.83
CA GLU A 64 -2.58 -4.18 7.75
C GLU A 64 -4.12 -4.10 7.85
N GLU A 65 -4.68 -2.89 7.96
CA GLU A 65 -6.13 -2.67 7.92
C GLU A 65 -6.78 -3.21 6.63
N LEU A 66 -6.11 -3.02 5.48
CA LEU A 66 -6.60 -3.53 4.20
C LEU A 66 -6.55 -5.06 4.13
N LYS A 67 -5.50 -5.69 4.66
CA LYS A 67 -5.43 -7.16 4.73
C LYS A 67 -6.56 -7.74 5.58
N GLU A 68 -6.85 -7.14 6.73
CA GLU A 68 -7.96 -7.57 7.59
C GLU A 68 -9.31 -7.45 6.86
N LYS A 69 -9.53 -6.34 6.14
CA LYS A 69 -10.74 -6.15 5.32
C LYS A 69 -10.85 -7.19 4.21
N VAL A 70 -9.75 -7.48 3.51
CA VAL A 70 -9.72 -8.51 2.46
C VAL A 70 -10.07 -9.87 3.05
N ALA A 71 -9.44 -10.28 4.15
CA ALA A 71 -9.72 -11.56 4.81
C ALA A 71 -11.19 -11.67 5.24
N SER A 72 -11.78 -10.58 5.75
CA SER A 72 -13.20 -10.53 6.11
C SER A 72 -14.11 -10.70 4.89
N VAL A 73 -13.82 -9.99 3.80
CA VAL A 73 -14.59 -10.09 2.54
C VAL A 73 -14.47 -11.48 1.93
N GLU A 74 -13.29 -12.08 1.92
CA GLU A 74 -13.08 -13.45 1.43
C GLU A 74 -13.90 -14.46 2.22
N LYS A 75 -13.86 -14.39 3.56
CA LYS A 75 -14.67 -15.25 4.43
C LYS A 75 -16.17 -15.08 4.16
N ASN A 76 -16.65 -13.85 4.01
CA ASN A 76 -18.05 -13.57 3.71
C ASN A 76 -18.45 -14.08 2.32
N ASN A 77 -17.58 -13.91 1.33
CA ASN A 77 -17.81 -14.38 -0.03
C ASN A 77 -17.90 -15.91 -0.08
N GLU A 78 -17.06 -16.62 0.65
CA GLU A 78 -17.13 -18.08 0.75
C GLU A 78 -18.43 -18.54 1.43
N GLY A 79 -18.85 -17.86 2.51
CA GLY A 79 -20.15 -18.10 3.13
C GLY A 79 -21.32 -17.89 2.16
N ASN A 80 -21.28 -16.81 1.37
CA ASN A 80 -22.29 -16.51 0.37
C ASN A 80 -22.32 -17.54 -0.77
N LYS A 81 -21.16 -18.03 -1.22
CA LYS A 81 -21.09 -19.12 -2.22
C LYS A 81 -21.76 -20.39 -1.70
N GLN A 82 -21.50 -20.75 -0.45
CA GLN A 82 -22.11 -21.92 0.17
C GLN A 82 -23.62 -21.75 0.34
N LEU A 83 -24.08 -20.57 0.77
CA LEU A 83 -25.51 -20.26 0.87
C LEU A 83 -26.20 -20.32 -0.49
N ASN A 84 -25.62 -19.69 -1.52
CA ASN A 84 -26.14 -19.73 -2.88
C ASN A 84 -26.27 -21.16 -3.38
N LYS A 85 -25.27 -22.01 -3.14
CA LYS A 85 -25.31 -23.42 -3.52
C LYS A 85 -26.48 -24.15 -2.84
N LYS A 86 -26.72 -23.90 -1.55
CA LYS A 86 -27.86 -24.48 -0.81
C LYS A 86 -29.20 -24.00 -1.36
N LEU A 87 -29.36 -22.69 -1.56
CA LEU A 87 -30.59 -22.10 -2.07
C LEU A 87 -30.92 -22.61 -3.48
N ILE A 88 -29.93 -22.71 -4.36
CA ILE A 88 -30.12 -23.29 -5.69
C ILE A 88 -30.59 -24.75 -5.59
N SER A 89 -29.97 -25.55 -4.72
CA SER A 89 -30.39 -26.93 -4.51
C SER A 89 -31.83 -27.04 -3.99
N GLU A 90 -32.23 -26.15 -3.08
CA GLU A 90 -33.60 -26.12 -2.55
C GLU A 90 -34.62 -25.68 -3.61
N ILE A 91 -34.29 -24.69 -4.43
CA ILE A 91 -35.13 -24.26 -5.56
C ILE A 91 -35.34 -25.42 -6.53
N VAL A 92 -34.28 -26.13 -6.90
CA VAL A 92 -34.38 -27.30 -7.78
C VAL A 92 -35.29 -28.37 -7.18
N ARG A 93 -35.15 -28.68 -5.89
CA ARG A 93 -36.02 -29.64 -5.20
C ARG A 93 -37.48 -29.18 -5.22
N LYS A 94 -37.75 -27.92 -4.88
CA LYS A 94 -39.11 -27.36 -4.91
C LYS A 94 -39.70 -27.40 -6.32
N GLN A 95 -38.89 -27.15 -7.35
CA GLN A 95 -39.32 -27.25 -8.74
C GLN A 95 -39.71 -28.68 -9.11
N GLN A 96 -38.93 -29.68 -8.68
CA GLN A 96 -39.26 -31.10 -8.86
C GLN A 96 -40.55 -31.48 -8.13
N ASP A 97 -40.74 -31.00 -6.90
CA ASP A 97 -41.96 -31.21 -6.13
C ASP A 97 -43.17 -30.61 -6.88
N ILE A 98 -43.07 -29.37 -7.35
CA ILE A 98 -44.11 -28.70 -8.15
C ILE A 98 -44.43 -29.54 -9.39
N GLU A 99 -43.41 -29.98 -10.14
CA GLU A 99 -43.64 -30.82 -11.32
C GLU A 99 -44.32 -32.16 -10.98
N TRP A 100 -43.93 -32.78 -9.88
CA TRP A 100 -44.57 -34.00 -9.40
C TRP A 100 -46.04 -33.75 -9.04
N TYR A 101 -46.36 -32.66 -8.35
CA TYR A 101 -47.73 -32.26 -8.03
C TYR A 101 -48.55 -32.03 -9.31
N LYS A 102 -48.02 -31.28 -10.27
CA LYS A 102 -48.68 -31.04 -11.57
C LYS A 102 -48.96 -32.35 -12.30
N ARG A 103 -47.98 -33.26 -12.37
CA ARG A 103 -48.17 -34.58 -13.01
C ARG A 103 -49.22 -35.42 -12.28
N THR A 104 -49.25 -35.36 -10.95
CA THR A 104 -50.12 -36.22 -10.12
C THR A 104 -51.56 -35.72 -10.05
N TYR A 105 -51.78 -34.40 -10.03
CA TYR A 105 -53.09 -33.83 -9.74
C TYR A 105 -53.66 -32.94 -10.84
N GLU A 106 -52.82 -32.29 -11.67
CA GLU A 106 -53.31 -31.48 -12.79
C GLU A 106 -53.45 -32.31 -14.08
N LYS A 107 -52.48 -33.21 -14.36
CA LYS A 107 -52.48 -34.04 -15.58
C LYS A 107 -53.24 -35.36 -15.45
N ARG A 108 -53.34 -35.95 -14.26
CA ARG A 108 -54.32 -37.02 -14.02
C ARG A 108 -55.70 -36.37 -13.97
N SER A 109 -56.35 -36.30 -15.13
CA SER A 109 -57.72 -35.82 -15.21
C SER A 109 -58.56 -36.50 -14.14
N PHE A 110 -59.25 -35.72 -13.31
CA PHE A 110 -60.17 -36.21 -12.30
C PHE A 110 -61.17 -37.20 -12.91
N LEU A 111 -61.55 -36.98 -14.18
CA LEU A 111 -62.34 -37.89 -15.00
C LEU A 111 -61.65 -39.24 -15.28
N GLY A 112 -60.33 -39.25 -15.53
CA GLY A 112 -59.55 -40.48 -15.71
C GLY A 112 -59.50 -41.33 -14.44
N THR A 113 -59.30 -40.69 -13.28
CA THR A 113 -59.26 -41.37 -11.99
C THR A 113 -60.65 -41.89 -11.56
N ILE A 114 -61.71 -41.13 -11.82
CA ILE A 114 -63.10 -41.58 -11.62
C ILE A 114 -63.43 -42.74 -12.56
N LYS A 115 -63.08 -42.63 -13.85
CA LYS A 115 -63.32 -43.66 -14.85
C LYS A 115 -62.60 -44.96 -14.49
N GLU A 116 -61.35 -44.89 -14.04
CA GLU A 116 -60.59 -46.08 -13.61
C GLU A 116 -61.20 -46.74 -12.37
N LYS A 117 -61.64 -45.96 -11.37
CA LYS A 117 -62.31 -46.50 -10.16
C LYS A 117 -63.68 -47.10 -10.43
N VAL A 118 -64.45 -46.54 -11.36
CA VAL A 118 -65.80 -47.02 -11.72
C VAL A 118 -65.70 -48.27 -12.60
N LEU A 119 -64.80 -48.29 -13.60
CA LEU A 119 -64.63 -49.47 -14.47
C LEU A 119 -64.03 -50.69 -13.75
N LYS A 120 -63.07 -50.51 -12.80
CA LYS A 120 -62.53 -51.61 -11.97
C LYS A 120 -63.53 -52.19 -10.94
N ARG A 121 -64.68 -51.54 -10.75
CA ARG A 121 -65.74 -52.02 -9.83
C ARG A 121 -66.88 -52.70 -10.56
N LEU A 122 -67.00 -52.47 -11.86
CA LEU A 122 -68.06 -53.01 -12.73
C LEU A 122 -67.61 -54.20 -13.58
N PHE A 123 -66.30 -54.39 -13.72
CA PHE A 123 -65.63 -55.60 -14.23
C PHE A 123 -64.69 -56.14 -13.15
#